data_AF-A0A519VNY5-F1
#
_entry.id   AF-A0A519VNY5-F1
#
_cell.length_a   1.000
_cell.length_b   1.000
_cell.length_c   1.000
_cell.angle_alpha   90.00
_cell.angle_beta   90.00
_cell.angle_gamma   90.00
#
_symmetry.space_group_name_H-M   'P 1'
#
loop_
_entity.id
_entity.type
_entity.pdbx_description
1 polymer ?
#
loop_
_entity_poly.entity_id
_entity_poly.type
_entity_poly.pdbx_seq_one_letter_code
_entity_poly.pdbx_strand_id
1 'polypeptide(L)'
;MKKFFQLYYINLFLNDRLFAALGLCVVLFLLKFFFAWLGDIPEIVTGVVLILFFVDVFILYRIQQGIETQRFTSKRLSNGDENPVQIEIKNRYGFSVNARVIDEVPFQFQLRDKDFRLNLKSADRKSIHYNLRPTKRGEYEFGFIRTYISSPLGLVSRRYN
;
A
#
# COMPACT_ATOMS: atom_id res chain seq x y z
N MET A 1 19.85 4.60 13.21
CA MET A 1 19.85 5.03 11.79
C MET A 1 19.23 4.02 10.84
N LYS A 2 19.66 2.74 10.81
CA LYS A 2 19.09 1.72 9.88
C LYS A 2 17.56 1.53 9.99
N LYS A 3 17.00 1.46 11.21
CA LYS A 3 15.54 1.32 11.43
C LYS A 3 14.72 2.51 10.91
N PHE A 4 15.17 3.74 11.16
CA PHE A 4 14.47 4.95 10.70
C PHE A 4 14.44 5.04 9.17
N PHE A 5 15.59 4.78 8.53
CA PHE A 5 15.71 4.78 7.08
C PHE A 5 14.82 3.71 6.43
N GLN A 6 14.80 2.50 6.99
CA GLN A 6 13.96 1.42 6.48
C GLN A 6 12.46 1.69 6.69
N LEU A 7 12.09 2.37 7.78
CA LEU A 7 10.69 2.73 8.04
C LEU A 7 10.20 3.79 7.04
N TYR A 8 10.92 4.91 6.92
CA TYR A 8 10.42 6.10 6.21
C TYR A 8 10.91 6.24 4.76
N TYR A 9 12.09 5.73 4.41
CA TYR A 9 12.63 5.89 3.06
C TYR A 9 12.26 4.72 2.13
N ILE A 10 12.14 3.52 2.68
CA ILE A 10 11.94 2.30 1.88
C ILE A 10 10.46 1.88 1.81
N ASN A 11 9.66 2.23 2.82
CA ASN A 11 8.28 1.74 2.94
C ASN A 11 7.23 2.83 2.82
N LEU A 12 7.62 4.10 2.66
CA LEU A 12 6.72 5.22 2.45
C LEU A 12 6.61 5.50 0.95
N PHE A 13 5.38 5.53 0.45
CA PHE A 13 5.08 5.81 -0.94
C PHE A 13 4.10 6.98 -1.02
N LEU A 14 4.39 7.97 -1.85
CA LEU A 14 3.48 9.09 -2.08
C LEU A 14 2.43 8.67 -3.10
N ASN A 15 1.16 8.98 -2.83
CA ASN A 15 0.06 8.62 -3.72
C ASN A 15 -0.31 9.79 -4.64
N ASP A 16 -1.01 9.46 -5.73
CA ASP A 16 -1.50 10.42 -6.74
C ASP A 16 -2.34 11.55 -6.13
N ARG A 17 -3.08 11.27 -5.04
CA ARG A 17 -3.87 12.30 -4.32
C ARG A 17 -3.01 13.42 -3.76
N LEU A 18 -1.82 13.10 -3.23
CA LEU A 18 -0.89 14.12 -2.74
C LEU A 18 -0.36 14.96 -3.89
N PHE A 19 0.04 14.33 -5.00
CA PHE A 19 0.52 15.04 -6.18
C PHE A 19 -0.56 15.95 -6.78
N ALA A 20 -1.81 15.50 -6.84
CA ALA A 20 -2.94 16.32 -7.27
C ALA A 20 -3.17 17.50 -6.32
N ALA A 21 -3.12 17.29 -5.01
CA ALA A 21 -3.27 18.36 -4.01
C ALA A 21 -2.13 19.40 -4.10
N LEU A 22 -0.89 18.95 -4.28
CA LEU A 22 0.26 19.84 -4.49
C LEU A 22 0.15 20.61 -5.82
N GLY A 23 -0.28 19.94 -6.90
CA GLY A 23 -0.55 20.57 -8.18
C GLY A 23 -1.61 21.67 -8.07
N LEU A 24 -2.69 21.43 -7.31
CA LEU A 24 -3.69 22.45 -6.99
C LEU A 24 -3.08 23.64 -6.24
N CYS A 25 -2.22 23.41 -5.26
CA CYS A 25 -1.53 24.49 -4.53
C CYS A 25 -0.70 25.35 -5.50
N VAL A 26 0.05 24.72 -6.41
CA VAL A 26 0.84 25.42 -7.43
C VAL A 26 -0.06 26.29 -8.31
N VAL A 27 -1.18 25.75 -8.81
CA VAL A 27 -2.14 26.51 -9.62
C VAL A 27 -2.72 27.68 -8.84
N LEU A 28 -3.09 27.51 -7.57
CA LEU A 28 -3.59 28.59 -6.73
C LEU A 28 -2.56 29.72 -6.56
N PHE A 29 -1.28 29.39 -6.35
CA PHE A 29 -0.22 30.40 -6.31
C PHE A 29 -0.02 31.13 -7.64
N LEU A 30 -0.11 30.43 -8.77
CA LEU A 30 -0.06 31.06 -10.09
C LEU A 30 -1.25 32.01 -10.29
N LEU A 31 -2.45 31.61 -9.88
CA LEU A 31 -3.65 32.44 -9.99
C LEU A 31 -3.62 33.65 -9.05
N LYS A 32 -2.99 33.54 -7.87
CA LYS A 32 -2.82 34.66 -6.92
C LYS A 32 -2.12 35.86 -7.57
N PHE A 33 -1.23 35.63 -8.54
CA PHE A 33 -0.59 36.71 -9.31
C PHE A 33 -1.60 37.56 -10.10
N PHE A 34 -2.63 36.93 -10.67
CA PHE A 34 -3.63 37.61 -11.50
C PHE A 34 -4.83 38.12 -10.68
N PHE A 35 -5.14 37.44 -9.58
CA PHE A 35 -6.35 37.65 -8.82
C PHE A 35 -6.02 38.05 -7.38
N ALA A 36 -5.93 39.36 -7.12
CA ALA A 36 -5.62 39.88 -5.79
C ALA A 36 -6.62 39.43 -4.70
N TRP A 37 -7.87 39.12 -5.07
CA TRP A 37 -8.89 38.64 -4.14
C TRP A 37 -8.59 37.24 -3.58
N LEU A 38 -7.68 36.46 -4.19
CA LEU A 38 -7.25 35.18 -3.62
C LEU A 38 -6.57 35.36 -2.26
N GLY A 39 -5.99 36.53 -1.98
CA GLY A 39 -5.40 36.86 -0.68
C GLY A 39 -4.49 35.74 -0.17
N ASP A 40 -4.80 35.21 1.00
CA ASP A 40 -4.02 34.17 1.69
C ASP A 40 -4.55 32.73 1.46
N ILE A 41 -5.51 32.55 0.54
CA ILE A 41 -6.10 31.23 0.24
C ILE A 41 -5.03 30.20 -0.15
N PRO A 42 -4.09 30.48 -1.08
CA PRO A 42 -3.08 29.49 -1.47
C PRO A 42 -2.20 29.03 -0.30
N GLU A 43 -1.81 29.95 0.58
CA GLU A 43 -1.04 29.67 1.79
C GLU A 43 -1.82 28.77 2.76
N ILE A 44 -3.09 29.10 3.02
CA ILE A 44 -3.96 28.32 3.90
C ILE A 44 -4.15 26.90 3.35
N VAL A 45 -4.48 26.77 2.06
CA VAL A 45 -4.68 25.47 1.41
C VAL A 45 -3.40 24.63 1.49
N THR A 46 -2.24 25.23 1.22
CA THR A 46 -0.94 24.56 1.33
C THR A 46 -0.68 24.09 2.77
N GLY A 47 -0.94 24.95 3.76
CA GLY A 47 -0.82 24.60 5.17
C GLY A 47 -1.70 23.41 5.56
N VAL A 48 -2.95 23.38 5.09
CA VAL A 48 -3.87 22.25 5.31
C VAL A 48 -3.34 20.97 4.67
N VAL A 49 -2.85 21.02 3.42
CA VAL A 49 -2.27 19.84 2.74
C VAL A 49 -1.07 19.30 3.50
N LEU A 50 -0.18 20.17 4.01
CA LEU A 50 0.96 19.77 4.82
C LEU A 50 0.53 19.12 6.13
N ILE A 51 -0.42 19.71 6.85
CA ILE A 51 -0.96 19.13 8.09
C ILE A 51 -1.56 17.75 7.82
N LEU A 52 -2.40 17.62 6.79
CA LEU A 52 -3.02 16.33 6.42
C LEU A 52 -1.97 15.29 6.02
N PHE A 53 -0.91 15.69 5.31
CA PHE A 53 0.20 14.81 4.99
C PHE A 53 0.89 14.26 6.25
N PHE A 54 1.23 15.14 7.20
CA PHE A 54 1.87 14.70 8.45
C PHE A 54 0.94 13.85 9.31
N VAL A 55 -0.36 14.16 9.35
CA VAL A 55 -1.37 13.34 10.01
C VAL A 55 -1.43 11.95 9.38
N ASP A 56 -1.47 11.86 8.04
CA ASP A 56 -1.54 10.59 7.32
C ASP A 56 -0.29 9.72 7.59
N VAL A 57 0.91 10.32 7.54
CA VAL A 57 2.14 9.64 7.92
C VAL A 57 2.09 9.19 9.38
N PHE A 58 1.68 10.06 10.31
CA PHE A 58 1.63 9.73 11.73
C PHE A 58 0.70 8.54 12.01
N ILE A 59 -0.54 8.56 11.51
CA ILE A 59 -1.51 7.49 11.78
C ILE A 59 -1.06 6.14 11.20
N LEU A 60 -0.39 6.15 10.03
CA LEU A 60 0.10 4.94 9.39
C LEU A 60 1.36 4.37 10.06
N TYR A 61 2.22 5.21 10.62
CA TYR A 61 3.50 4.77 11.19
C TYR A 61 3.48 4.61 12.72
N ARG A 62 2.46 5.13 13.42
CA ARG A 62 2.30 4.95 14.87
C ARG A 62 2.18 3.47 15.28
N ILE A 63 1.52 2.64 14.48
CA ILE A 63 1.36 1.19 14.75
C ILE A 63 2.43 0.41 13.99
N GLN A 64 3.44 -0.11 14.67
CA GLN A 64 4.56 -0.80 14.00
C GLN A 64 4.11 -2.02 13.19
N GLN A 65 3.22 -2.84 13.75
CA GLN A 65 2.61 -3.99 13.07
C GLN A 65 1.14 -3.69 12.77
N GLY A 66 0.86 -2.67 11.96
CA GLY A 66 -0.52 -2.30 11.61
C GLY A 66 -1.21 -3.29 10.68
N ILE A 67 -0.45 -4.09 9.95
CA ILE A 67 -0.93 -5.16 9.08
C ILE A 67 -0.14 -6.43 9.38
N GLU A 68 -0.85 -7.55 9.36
CA GLU A 68 -0.29 -8.88 9.38
C GLU A 68 -0.75 -9.60 8.11
N THR A 69 0.19 -10.29 7.44
CA THR A 69 -0.07 -10.99 6.18
C THR A 69 0.61 -12.35 6.20
N GLN A 70 -0.11 -13.40 5.82
CA GLN A 70 0.39 -14.77 5.81
C GLN A 70 -0.07 -15.51 4.56
N ARG A 71 0.83 -16.27 3.93
CA ARG A 71 0.51 -17.17 2.82
C ARG A 71 0.40 -18.60 3.32
N PHE A 72 -0.68 -19.26 2.93
CA PHE A 72 -0.95 -20.67 3.14
C PHE A 72 -0.95 -21.37 1.78
N THR A 73 -0.05 -22.33 1.62
CA THR A 73 0.03 -23.20 0.44
C THR A 73 0.67 -24.53 0.83
N SER A 74 0.48 -25.55 0.00
CA SER A 74 1.08 -26.87 0.21
C SER A 74 2.61 -26.79 0.12
N LYS A 75 3.31 -27.53 0.99
CA LYS A 75 4.78 -27.65 0.94
C LYS A 75 5.28 -28.24 -0.39
N ARG A 76 4.44 -29.01 -1.07
CA ARG A 76 4.70 -29.62 -2.38
C ARG A 76 3.53 -29.31 -3.29
N LEU A 77 3.81 -28.65 -4.41
CA LEU A 77 2.80 -28.37 -5.44
C LEU A 77 2.71 -29.55 -6.40
N SER A 78 1.50 -29.98 -6.73
CA SER A 78 1.26 -31.00 -7.76
C SER A 78 1.64 -30.45 -9.12
N ASN A 79 2.48 -31.17 -9.86
CA ASN A 79 2.96 -30.72 -11.16
C ASN A 79 1.91 -30.93 -12.24
N GLY A 80 1.55 -29.87 -12.98
CA GLY A 80 0.54 -29.93 -14.02
C GLY A 80 -0.91 -29.74 -13.53
N ASP A 81 -1.15 -29.69 -12.22
CA ASP A 81 -2.46 -29.43 -11.61
C ASP A 81 -2.55 -28.02 -11.01
N GLU A 82 -3.77 -27.55 -10.76
CA GLU A 82 -4.03 -26.32 -10.02
C GLU A 82 -3.76 -26.52 -8.52
N ASN A 83 -2.92 -25.67 -7.95
CA ASN A 83 -2.59 -25.69 -6.53
C ASN A 83 -3.15 -24.44 -5.85
N PRO A 84 -4.01 -24.57 -4.84
CA PRO A 84 -4.58 -23.43 -4.15
C PRO A 84 -3.52 -22.72 -3.31
N VAL A 85 -3.57 -21.39 -3.37
CA VAL A 85 -2.83 -20.48 -2.50
C VAL A 85 -3.83 -19.53 -1.85
N GLN A 86 -3.71 -19.40 -0.54
CA GLN A 86 -4.49 -18.47 0.26
C GLN A 86 -3.55 -17.44 0.88
N ILE A 87 -3.86 -16.16 0.70
CA ILE A 87 -3.20 -15.07 1.43
C ILE A 87 -4.20 -14.50 2.40
N GLU A 88 -3.85 -14.51 3.67
CA GLU A 88 -4.66 -13.95 4.72
C GLU A 88 -4.08 -12.64 5.22
N ILE A 89 -4.94 -11.64 5.38
CA ILE A 89 -4.54 -10.30 5.80
C ILE A 89 -5.44 -9.84 6.93
N LYS A 90 -4.79 -9.31 7.97
CA LYS A 90 -5.46 -8.76 9.14
C LYS A 90 -5.11 -7.29 9.30
N ASN A 91 -6.15 -6.46 9.41
CA ASN A 91 -6.02 -5.06 9.74
C ASN A 91 -5.97 -4.89 11.26
N ARG A 92 -4.91 -4.27 11.79
CA ARG A 92 -4.78 -3.92 13.22
C ARG A 92 -4.95 -2.42 13.49
N TYR A 93 -5.21 -1.62 12.46
CA TYR A 93 -5.58 -0.22 12.64
C TYR A 93 -7.02 -0.11 13.19
N GLY A 94 -7.26 0.96 13.94
CA GLY A 94 -8.59 1.33 14.42
C GLY A 94 -9.51 1.94 13.34
N PHE A 95 -9.09 1.94 12.08
CA PHE A 95 -9.81 2.52 10.95
C PHE A 95 -9.73 1.60 9.72
N SER A 96 -10.59 1.83 8.73
CA SER A 96 -10.56 1.09 7.47
C SER A 96 -9.35 1.48 6.62
N VAL A 97 -8.71 0.49 6.01
CA VAL A 97 -7.57 0.70 5.12
C VAL A 97 -7.85 0.16 3.74
N ASN A 98 -7.33 0.83 2.72
CA ASN A 98 -7.24 0.28 1.38
C ASN A 98 -5.92 -0.47 1.27
N ALA A 99 -5.98 -1.76 0.95
CA ALA A 99 -4.81 -2.62 0.82
C ALA A 99 -4.61 -3.03 -0.65
N ARG A 100 -3.37 -2.94 -1.11
CA ARG A 100 -2.88 -3.50 -2.36
C ARG A 100 -1.84 -4.55 -2.04
N VAL A 101 -2.08 -5.78 -2.44
CA VAL A 101 -1.31 -6.96 -2.02
C VAL A 101 -0.68 -7.58 -3.25
N ILE A 102 0.62 -7.77 -3.18
CA ILE A 102 1.41 -8.36 -4.26
C ILE A 102 2.14 -9.55 -3.70
N ASP A 103 1.87 -10.74 -4.25
CA ASP A 103 2.60 -11.96 -3.90
C ASP A 103 3.76 -12.18 -4.87
N GLU A 104 4.97 -12.31 -4.36
CA GLU A 104 6.14 -12.69 -5.14
C GLU A 104 6.14 -14.20 -5.38
N VAL A 105 5.51 -14.59 -6.47
CA VAL A 105 5.45 -15.97 -6.95
C VAL A 105 6.77 -16.35 -7.65
N PRO A 106 7.24 -17.61 -7.55
CA PRO A 106 8.46 -18.05 -8.23
C PRO A 106 8.47 -17.73 -9.73
N PHE A 107 9.62 -17.32 -10.27
CA PHE A 107 9.76 -16.84 -11.66
C PHE A 107 9.30 -17.86 -12.71
N GLN A 108 9.37 -19.15 -12.38
CA GLN A 108 8.96 -20.28 -13.24
C GLN A 108 7.49 -20.19 -13.64
N PHE A 109 6.64 -19.55 -12.83
CA PHE A 109 5.22 -19.37 -13.15
C PHE A 109 4.97 -18.27 -14.19
N GLN A 110 5.96 -17.41 -14.48
CA GLN A 110 5.84 -16.27 -15.41
C GLN A 110 4.62 -15.35 -15.14
N LEU A 111 4.05 -15.41 -13.94
CA LEU A 111 2.93 -14.57 -13.53
C LEU A 111 3.46 -13.19 -13.18
N ARG A 112 3.00 -12.15 -13.90
CA ARG A 112 3.43 -10.76 -13.68
C ARG A 112 2.49 -9.95 -12.78
N ASP A 113 1.23 -10.35 -12.64
CA ASP A 113 0.18 -9.47 -12.08
C ASP A 113 -0.71 -10.16 -11.02
N LYS A 114 -0.13 -10.68 -9.94
CA LYS A 114 -0.90 -11.03 -8.73
C LYS A 114 -1.08 -9.80 -7.83
N ASP A 115 -1.78 -8.80 -8.37
CA ASP A 115 -2.12 -7.54 -7.69
C ASP A 115 -3.58 -7.60 -7.19
N PHE A 116 -3.75 -7.72 -5.88
CA PHE A 116 -5.06 -7.77 -5.25
C PHE A 116 -5.36 -6.48 -4.51
N ARG A 117 -6.50 -5.86 -4.81
CA ARG A 117 -6.97 -4.65 -4.14
C ARG A 117 -8.19 -4.97 -3.29
N LEU A 118 -8.15 -4.61 -2.02
CA LEU A 118 -9.25 -4.83 -1.09
C LEU A 118 -9.34 -3.69 -0.07
N ASN A 119 -10.56 -3.44 0.39
CA ASN A 119 -10.79 -2.60 1.56
C ASN A 119 -10.92 -3.51 2.80
N LEU A 120 -10.17 -3.21 3.85
CA LEU A 120 -10.23 -3.90 5.15
C LEU A 120 -10.84 -2.96 6.18
N LYS A 121 -11.92 -3.39 6.84
CA LYS A 121 -12.50 -2.61 7.94
C LYS A 121 -11.56 -2.62 9.16
N SER A 122 -11.84 -1.78 10.14
CA SER A 122 -11.11 -1.79 11.42
C SER A 122 -11.15 -3.19 12.04
N ALA A 123 -10.00 -3.69 12.51
CA ALA A 123 -9.84 -5.03 13.09
C ALA A 123 -10.25 -6.23 12.19
N ASP A 124 -10.47 -6.00 10.89
CA ASP A 124 -10.99 -6.98 9.95
C ASP A 124 -9.93 -8.00 9.49
N ARG A 125 -10.38 -9.19 9.08
CA ARG A 125 -9.55 -10.26 8.51
C ARG A 125 -10.18 -10.74 7.22
N LYS A 126 -9.38 -10.75 6.13
CA LYS A 126 -9.83 -11.26 4.82
C LYS A 126 -8.83 -12.24 4.24
N SER A 127 -9.36 -13.14 3.43
CA SER A 127 -8.58 -14.14 2.70
C SER A 127 -8.74 -13.95 1.19
N ILE A 128 -7.61 -13.89 0.51
CA ILE A 128 -7.49 -13.87 -0.95
C ILE A 128 -7.15 -15.29 -1.38
N HIS A 129 -7.86 -15.82 -2.37
CA HIS A 129 -7.61 -17.16 -2.91
C HIS A 129 -7.29 -17.08 -4.39
N TYR A 130 -6.26 -17.79 -4.82
CA TYR A 130 -5.91 -17.97 -6.22
C TYR A 130 -5.18 -19.30 -6.39
N ASN A 131 -5.11 -19.78 -7.63
CA ASN A 131 -4.40 -21.01 -7.94
C ASN A 131 -3.09 -20.73 -8.68
N LEU A 132 -2.14 -21.63 -8.51
CA LEU A 132 -0.89 -21.72 -9.23
C LEU A 132 -0.79 -23.08 -9.91
N ARG A 133 -0.40 -23.10 -11.18
CA ARG A 133 -0.18 -24.33 -11.96
C ARG A 133 1.28 -24.51 -12.33
N PRO A 134 2.02 -25.39 -11.65
CA PRO A 134 3.41 -25.71 -11.96
C PRO A 134 3.53 -26.29 -13.37
N THR A 135 4.41 -25.70 -14.20
CA THR A 135 4.69 -26.19 -15.57
C THR A 135 6.03 -26.92 -15.68
N LYS A 136 6.87 -26.87 -14.64
CA LYS A 136 8.20 -27.48 -14.61
C LYS A 136 8.45 -28.10 -13.25
N ARG A 137 8.94 -29.35 -13.22
CA ARG A 137 9.33 -29.98 -11.96
C ARG A 137 10.56 -29.28 -11.36
N GLY A 138 10.54 -29.05 -10.05
CA GLY A 138 11.65 -28.43 -9.34
C GLY A 138 11.25 -27.85 -7.99
N GLU A 139 12.19 -27.15 -7.37
CA GLU A 139 11.95 -26.36 -6.17
C GLU A 139 11.39 -24.97 -6.53
N TYR A 140 10.43 -24.53 -5.73
CA TYR A 140 9.72 -23.28 -5.90
C TYR A 140 9.96 -22.39 -4.69
N GLU A 141 10.86 -21.42 -4.85
CA GLU A 141 11.12 -20.40 -3.83
C GLU A 141 10.17 -19.23 -4.00
N PHE A 142 9.24 -19.11 -3.07
CA PHE A 142 8.38 -17.95 -3.01
C PHE A 142 9.10 -16.78 -2.33
N GLY A 143 8.87 -15.57 -2.83
CA GLY A 143 9.35 -14.35 -2.21
C GLY A 143 8.41 -13.80 -1.15
N PHE A 144 8.49 -12.48 -0.94
CA PHE A 144 7.71 -11.72 0.03
C PHE A 144 6.27 -11.49 -0.43
N ILE A 145 5.38 -11.25 0.55
CA ILE A 145 4.05 -10.71 0.29
C ILE A 145 4.12 -9.22 0.59
N ARG A 146 4.09 -8.38 -0.45
CA ARG A 146 4.15 -6.93 -0.29
C ARG A 146 2.75 -6.38 -0.15
N THR A 147 2.44 -5.85 1.03
CA THR A 147 1.13 -5.25 1.33
C THR A 147 1.29 -3.75 1.49
N TYR A 148 0.79 -2.99 0.52
CA TYR A 148 0.72 -1.54 0.56
C TYR A 148 -0.62 -1.13 1.14
N ILE A 149 -0.61 -0.33 2.20
CA ILE A 149 -1.84 0.18 2.81
C ILE A 149 -1.90 1.70 2.75
N SER A 150 -3.10 2.21 2.52
CA SER A 150 -3.41 3.64 2.57
C SER A 150 -4.53 3.86 3.57
N SER A 151 -4.45 4.96 4.31
CA SER A 151 -5.55 5.42 5.17
C SER A 151 -6.72 5.98 4.33
N PRO A 152 -7.82 6.39 4.96
CA PRO A 152 -8.89 7.12 4.26
C PRO A 152 -8.43 8.43 3.61
N LEU A 153 -7.43 9.11 4.18
CA LEU A 153 -6.80 10.30 3.57
C LEU A 153 -6.14 9.91 2.25
N GLY A 154 -5.32 8.85 2.31
CA GLY A 154 -4.71 8.25 1.13
C GLY A 154 -3.73 9.18 0.42
N LEU A 155 -3.08 10.09 1.14
CA LEU A 155 -1.99 10.92 0.64
C LEU A 155 -0.69 10.11 0.55
N VAL A 156 -0.54 9.16 1.47
CA VAL A 156 0.62 8.27 1.56
C VAL A 156 0.16 6.81 1.66
N SER A 157 1.02 5.92 1.19
CA SER A 157 0.91 4.48 1.42
C SER A 157 2.11 3.97 2.20
N ARG A 158 1.87 3.03 3.12
CA ARG A 158 2.90 2.31 3.86
C ARG A 158 2.98 0.86 3.38
N ARG A 159 4.19 0.38 3.10
CA ARG A 159 4.44 -1.02 2.73
C ARG A 159 4.81 -1.88 3.94
N TYR A 160 4.20 -3.05 3.99
CA TYR A 160 4.53 -4.18 4.84
C TYR A 160 5.06 -5.31 3.95
N ASN A 161 6.05 -6.05 4.43
CA ASN A 161 6.63 -7.21 3.77
C ASN A 161 6.55 -8.43 4.69
#